data_AF-A0A6F8VH74-F1
#
_entry.id   AF-A0A6F8VH74-F1
#
_cell.length_a   1.000
_cell.length_b   1.000
_cell.length_c   1.000
_cell.angle_alpha   90.00
_cell.angle_beta   90.00
_cell.angle_gamma   90.00
#
_symmetry.space_group_name_H-M   'P 1'
#
loop_
_entity.id
_entity.type
_entity.pdbx_description
1 polymer ?
#
loop_
_entity_poly.entity_id
_entity_poly.type
_entity_poly.pdbx_seq_one_letter_code
_entity_poly.pdbx_strand_id
1 'polypeptide(L)'
;MPDLLPLFLTALLYAGLSAYFWRVLWQGDSARALSPTLEKLAILVPLALHGMLLYHSIFQPEGLKLGVGHAISAIAWLTVAVYWLASMRNDLEGLQGFVLPFAAISLFTPLLLPATHTLLHSELLLFKIHLHIAILAYSLFTIASLHALLMALVERHLHNRPLSTLLQRLPPLLTMEHLLFRILWAGFTLLTLTLVSGMLFSEEIFGQALQFSHKTLFALISWGIYAALLGGRHIYGWRGRTAIRWTLSGFAALLMAYIGSKFVLEILLGR
;
A
#
# COMPACT_ATOMS: atom_id res chain seq x y z
N MET A 1 4.30 4.59 27.64
CA MET A 1 3.12 4.89 26.80
C MET A 1 3.67 5.43 25.47
N PRO A 2 3.09 5.08 24.31
CA PRO A 2 3.57 5.66 23.06
C PRO A 2 3.46 7.19 23.17
N ASP A 3 4.50 7.91 22.76
CA ASP A 3 4.45 9.37 22.73
C ASP A 3 3.38 9.79 21.71
N LEU A 4 2.20 10.17 22.21
CA LEU A 4 1.06 10.53 21.37
C LEU A 4 1.33 11.82 20.59
N LEU A 5 2.16 12.72 21.13
CA LEU A 5 2.53 13.99 20.49
C LEU A 5 3.16 13.80 19.10
N PRO A 6 4.28 13.05 18.93
CA PRO A 6 4.87 12.84 17.61
C PRO A 6 3.93 12.06 16.68
N LEU A 7 3.07 11.18 17.21
CA LEU A 7 2.04 10.50 16.41
C LEU A 7 1.05 11.50 15.78
N PHE A 8 0.41 12.32 16.60
CA PHE A 8 -0.55 13.32 16.14
C PHE A 8 0.11 14.37 15.23
N LEU A 9 1.33 14.80 15.56
CA LEU A 9 2.09 15.72 14.72
C LEU A 9 2.36 15.12 13.34
N THR A 10 2.80 13.86 13.26
CA THR A 10 3.05 13.19 11.98
C THR A 10 1.76 13.03 11.16
N ALA A 11 0.65 12.66 11.82
CA ALA A 11 -0.65 12.55 11.17
C ALA A 11 -1.14 13.91 10.64
N LEU A 12 -0.96 14.98 11.40
CA LEU A 12 -1.29 16.34 10.98
C LEU A 12 -0.43 16.81 9.80
N LEU A 13 0.86 16.47 9.77
CA LEU A 13 1.73 16.78 8.64
C LEU A 13 1.27 16.06 7.36
N TYR A 14 0.96 14.76 7.43
CA TYR A 14 0.40 14.03 6.29
C TYR A 14 -0.95 14.59 5.85
N ALA A 15 -1.85 14.90 6.79
CA ALA A 15 -3.17 15.46 6.49
C ALA A 15 -3.06 16.87 5.89
N GLY A 16 -2.15 17.70 6.39
CA GLY A 16 -1.88 19.05 5.90
C GLY A 16 -1.35 19.04 4.47
N LEU A 17 -0.36 18.19 4.19
CA LEU A 17 0.16 17.99 2.83
C LEU A 17 -0.90 17.39 1.90
N SER A 18 -1.68 16.42 2.36
CA SER A 18 -2.81 15.88 1.60
C SER A 18 -3.80 16.97 1.21
N ALA A 19 -4.21 17.81 2.16
CA ALA A 19 -5.15 18.90 1.91
C ALA A 19 -4.55 19.95 0.96
N TYR A 20 -3.26 20.24 1.10
CA TYR A 20 -2.52 21.12 0.19
C TYR A 20 -2.56 20.60 -1.25
N PHE A 21 -2.14 19.36 -1.49
CA PHE A 21 -2.14 18.78 -2.82
C PHE A 21 -3.54 18.61 -3.40
N TRP A 22 -4.52 18.26 -2.56
CA TRP A 22 -5.92 18.18 -2.99
C TRP A 22 -6.44 19.55 -3.45
N ARG A 23 -6.10 20.64 -2.74
CA ARG A 23 -6.47 22.01 -3.13
C ARG A 23 -5.77 22.44 -4.42
N VAL A 24 -4.46 22.21 -4.55
CA VAL A 24 -3.71 22.53 -5.78
C VAL A 24 -4.28 21.78 -6.98
N LEU A 25 -4.66 20.51 -6.79
CA LEU A 25 -5.25 19.66 -7.82
C LEU A 25 -6.68 20.10 -8.22
N TRP A 26 -7.54 20.43 -7.25
CA TRP A 26 -8.96 20.76 -7.52
C TRP A 26 -9.23 22.22 -7.86
N GLN A 27 -8.48 23.15 -7.26
CA GLN A 27 -8.77 24.60 -7.35
C GLN A 27 -7.91 25.28 -8.41
N GLY A 28 -6.91 24.58 -8.98
CA GLY A 28 -6.03 25.15 -10.00
C GLY A 28 -5.20 26.34 -9.50
N ASP A 29 -5.04 26.46 -8.18
CA ASP A 29 -4.46 27.62 -7.50
C ASP A 29 -2.92 27.63 -7.64
N SER A 30 -2.44 27.81 -8.87
CA SER A 30 -1.01 27.82 -9.23
C SER A 30 -0.24 28.95 -8.54
N ALA A 31 -0.93 30.02 -8.14
CA ALA A 31 -0.32 31.19 -7.53
C ALA A 31 0.31 30.92 -6.15
N ARG A 32 -0.08 29.81 -5.49
CA ARG A 32 0.44 29.38 -4.18
C ARG A 32 1.12 28.00 -4.23
N ALA A 33 1.41 27.49 -5.44
CA ALA A 33 2.13 26.24 -5.60
C ALA A 33 3.58 26.41 -5.10
N LEU A 34 4.04 25.49 -4.26
CA LEU A 34 5.43 25.41 -3.84
C LEU A 34 6.26 24.97 -5.06
N SER A 35 7.57 25.18 -5.03
CA SER A 35 8.41 24.61 -6.08
C SER A 35 8.33 23.08 -6.04
N PRO A 36 8.40 22.38 -7.19
CA PRO A 36 8.32 20.91 -7.23
C PRO A 36 9.34 20.22 -6.31
N THR A 37 10.52 20.82 -6.15
CA THR A 37 11.56 20.35 -5.23
C THR A 37 11.11 20.48 -3.77
N LEU A 38 10.46 21.59 -3.41
CA LEU A 38 10.02 21.82 -2.04
C LEU A 38 8.83 20.92 -1.66
N GLU A 39 7.91 20.64 -2.60
CA GLU A 39 6.84 19.66 -2.41
C GLU A 39 7.41 18.27 -2.10
N LYS A 40 8.42 17.85 -2.87
CA LYS A 40 9.14 16.58 -2.69
C LYS A 40 9.88 16.52 -1.36
N LEU A 41 10.53 17.60 -0.95
CA LEU A 41 11.21 17.69 0.34
C LEU A 41 10.22 17.73 1.51
N ALA A 42 9.05 18.33 1.33
CA ALA A 42 8.04 18.41 2.39
C ALA A 42 7.50 17.03 2.80
N ILE A 43 7.42 16.07 1.87
CA ILE A 43 7.00 14.68 2.15
C ILE A 43 8.05 13.93 3.00
N LEU A 44 9.33 14.27 2.91
CA LEU A 44 10.39 13.59 3.65
C LEU A 44 10.23 13.72 5.17
N VAL A 45 9.75 14.86 5.65
CA VAL A 45 9.60 15.12 7.09
C VAL A 45 8.61 14.14 7.75
N PRO A 46 7.32 14.07 7.33
CA PRO A 46 6.41 13.08 7.91
C PRO A 46 6.81 11.64 7.58
N LEU A 47 7.46 11.39 6.44
CA LEU A 47 7.97 10.04 6.12
C LEU A 47 9.06 9.57 7.10
N ALA A 48 10.01 10.44 7.44
CA ALA A 48 11.05 10.14 8.41
C ALA A 48 10.47 9.95 9.82
N LEU A 49 9.55 10.82 10.24
CA LEU A 49 8.89 10.71 11.54
C LEU A 49 8.05 9.43 11.65
N HIS A 50 7.30 9.07 10.61
CA HIS A 50 6.53 7.81 10.57
C HIS A 50 7.46 6.60 10.64
N GLY A 51 8.60 6.63 9.95
CA GLY A 51 9.62 5.60 10.04
C GLY A 51 10.21 5.47 11.45
N MET A 52 10.51 6.60 12.10
CA MET A 52 11.00 6.63 13.49
C MET A 52 9.96 6.06 14.47
N LEU A 53 8.69 6.43 14.34
CA LEU A 53 7.60 5.91 15.16
C LEU A 53 7.41 4.39 14.97
N LEU A 54 7.50 3.91 13.74
CA LEU A 54 7.47 2.47 13.43
C LEU A 54 8.67 1.74 14.02
N TYR A 55 9.87 2.31 13.90
CA TYR A 55 11.09 1.72 14.45
C TYR A 55 10.97 1.52 15.96
N HIS A 56 10.59 2.57 16.70
CA HIS A 56 10.44 2.48 18.15
C HIS A 56 9.28 1.58 18.62
N SER A 57 8.23 1.43 17.81
CA SER A 57 7.09 0.58 18.17
C SER A 57 7.32 -0.91 17.86
N ILE A 58 7.94 -1.22 16.72
CA ILE A 58 8.20 -2.59 16.27
C ILE A 58 9.43 -3.19 16.96
N PHE A 59 10.53 -2.43 17.06
CA PHE A 59 11.79 -2.91 17.62
C PHE A 59 11.86 -2.59 19.12
N GLN A 60 11.35 -3.52 19.93
CA GLN A 60 11.40 -3.43 21.39
C GLN A 60 12.51 -4.32 21.95
N PRO A 61 13.03 -4.04 23.17
CA PRO A 61 14.04 -4.89 23.80
C PRO A 61 13.63 -6.36 23.96
N GLU A 62 12.32 -6.63 24.04
CA GLU A 62 11.74 -7.98 24.17
C GLU A 62 11.61 -8.73 22.82
N GLY A 63 11.94 -8.09 21.69
CA GLY A 63 11.85 -8.65 20.35
C GLY A 63 10.93 -7.86 19.40
N LEU A 64 10.71 -8.41 18.20
CA LEU A 64 9.89 -7.78 17.17
C LEU A 64 8.39 -7.89 17.49
N LYS A 65 7.75 -6.76 17.79
CA LYS A 65 6.28 -6.67 17.98
C LYS A 65 5.61 -6.17 16.70
N LEU A 66 5.26 -7.10 15.82
CA LEU A 66 4.60 -6.79 14.54
C LEU A 66 3.21 -7.43 14.49
N GLY A 67 2.23 -6.67 14.99
CA GLY A 67 0.81 -6.98 14.87
C GLY A 67 0.19 -6.42 13.57
N VAL A 68 -1.10 -6.68 13.36
CA VAL A 68 -1.84 -6.22 12.17
C VAL A 68 -1.77 -4.70 12.00
N GLY A 69 -1.96 -3.95 13.10
CA GLY A 69 -1.84 -2.49 13.07
C GLY A 69 -0.45 -1.99 12.66
N HIS A 70 0.61 -2.62 13.18
CA HIS A 70 1.99 -2.26 12.81
C HIS A 70 2.26 -2.55 11.34
N ALA A 71 1.75 -3.66 10.80
CA ALA A 71 1.90 -3.97 9.38
C ALA A 71 1.13 -3.03 8.46
N ILE A 72 -0.11 -2.65 8.80
CA ILE A 72 -0.87 -1.66 8.01
C ILE A 72 -0.10 -0.33 7.97
N SER A 73 0.38 0.12 9.14
CA SER A 73 1.18 1.34 9.25
C SER A 73 2.52 1.22 8.49
N ALA A 74 3.19 0.07 8.52
CA ALA A 74 4.43 -0.17 7.77
C ALA A 74 4.21 -0.24 6.25
N ILE A 75 3.12 -0.89 5.80
CA ILE A 75 2.72 -0.93 4.39
C ILE A 75 2.45 0.49 3.89
N ALA A 76 1.76 1.32 4.67
CA ALA A 76 1.47 2.70 4.32
C ALA A 76 2.73 3.57 4.29
N TRP A 77 3.62 3.43 5.29
CA TRP A 77 4.93 4.09 5.29
C TRP A 77 5.74 3.75 4.03
N LEU A 78 5.83 2.46 3.70
CA LEU A 78 6.57 2.00 2.53
C LEU A 78 5.87 2.39 1.22
N THR A 79 4.53 2.48 1.20
CA THR A 79 3.76 3.04 0.07
C THR A 79 4.16 4.49 -0.19
N VAL A 80 4.24 5.32 0.85
CA VAL A 80 4.71 6.72 0.74
C VAL A 80 6.16 6.76 0.29
N ALA A 81 7.04 5.91 0.84
CA ALA A 81 8.46 5.86 0.48
C ALA A 81 8.66 5.48 -1.00
N VAL A 82 7.98 4.45 -1.47
CA VAL A 82 8.05 4.02 -2.88
C VAL A 82 7.44 5.09 -3.80
N TYR A 83 6.31 5.69 -3.42
CA TYR A 83 5.75 6.82 -4.16
C TYR A 83 6.73 7.98 -4.27
N TRP A 84 7.34 8.38 -3.15
CA TRP A 84 8.30 9.48 -3.09
C TRP A 84 9.53 9.18 -3.96
N LEU A 85 10.06 7.96 -3.90
CA LEU A 85 11.18 7.56 -4.76
C LEU A 85 10.78 7.55 -6.25
N ALA A 86 9.58 7.08 -6.57
CA ALA A 86 9.07 7.06 -7.94
C ALA A 86 8.77 8.46 -8.48
N SER A 87 8.36 9.41 -7.63
CA SER A 87 8.08 10.79 -7.99
C SER A 87 9.34 11.61 -8.28
N MET A 88 10.53 11.12 -7.87
CA MET A 88 11.81 11.72 -8.29
C MET A 88 12.06 11.56 -9.79
N ARG A 89 11.58 10.46 -10.39
CA ARG A 89 11.84 10.10 -11.79
C ARG A 89 10.66 10.34 -12.73
N ASN A 90 9.44 10.33 -12.20
CA ASN A 90 8.21 10.45 -12.98
C ASN A 90 7.30 11.51 -12.34
N ASP A 91 6.60 12.28 -13.15
CA ASP A 91 5.58 13.22 -12.67
C ASP A 91 4.29 12.45 -12.35
N LEU A 92 4.23 11.91 -11.13
CA LEU A 92 3.07 11.18 -10.60
C LEU A 92 2.06 12.13 -9.95
N GLU A 93 1.68 13.17 -10.69
CA GLU A 93 0.74 14.19 -10.19
C GLU A 93 -0.62 13.57 -9.81
N GLY A 94 -1.18 14.05 -8.71
CA GLY A 94 -2.50 13.63 -8.21
C GLY A 94 -2.52 12.41 -7.28
N LEU A 95 -1.58 11.47 -7.39
CA LEU A 95 -1.58 10.26 -6.55
C LEU A 95 -1.30 10.56 -5.06
N GLN A 96 -0.52 11.60 -4.79
CA GLN A 96 -0.30 12.15 -3.44
C GLN A 96 -1.57 12.50 -2.67
N GLY A 97 -2.63 12.93 -3.37
CA GLY A 97 -3.92 13.22 -2.75
C GLY A 97 -4.61 11.99 -2.16
N PHE A 98 -4.18 10.78 -2.54
CA PHE A 98 -4.72 9.51 -2.02
C PHE A 98 -3.73 8.78 -1.10
N VAL A 99 -2.42 8.84 -1.42
CA VAL A 99 -1.38 8.15 -0.66
C VAL A 99 -1.15 8.77 0.72
N LEU A 100 -1.08 10.11 0.82
CA LEU A 100 -0.83 10.79 2.09
C LEU A 100 -1.97 10.67 3.12
N PRO A 101 -3.27 10.80 2.77
CA PRO A 101 -4.32 10.61 3.76
C PRO A 101 -4.43 9.14 4.20
N PHE A 102 -4.14 8.18 3.30
CA PHE A 102 -4.01 6.78 3.69
C PHE A 102 -2.90 6.58 4.74
N ALA A 103 -1.73 7.20 4.54
CA ALA A 103 -0.66 7.18 5.54
C ALA A 103 -1.05 7.83 6.87
N ALA A 104 -1.73 8.98 6.84
CA ALA A 104 -2.24 9.66 8.04
C ALA A 104 -3.18 8.76 8.86
N ILE A 105 -4.11 8.06 8.20
CA ILE A 105 -5.05 7.15 8.86
C ILE A 105 -4.32 5.92 9.41
N SER A 106 -3.37 5.37 8.63
CA SER A 106 -2.62 4.17 9.01
C SER A 106 -1.81 4.32 10.30
N LEU A 107 -1.36 5.55 10.63
CA LEU A 107 -0.60 5.84 11.85
C LEU A 107 -1.34 5.44 13.12
N PHE A 108 -2.67 5.53 13.13
CA PHE A 108 -3.48 5.19 14.30
C PHE A 108 -3.75 3.68 14.45
N THR A 109 -3.47 2.89 13.42
CA THR A 109 -3.80 1.45 13.43
C THR A 109 -3.06 0.63 14.50
N PRO A 110 -1.80 0.91 14.88
CA PRO A 110 -1.15 0.24 16.01
C PRO A 110 -1.81 0.54 17.37
N LEU A 111 -2.48 1.70 17.50
CA LEU A 111 -3.22 2.07 18.73
C LEU A 111 -4.57 1.35 18.81
N LEU A 112 -5.25 1.20 17.67
CA LEU A 112 -6.54 0.53 17.58
C LEU A 112 -6.42 -1.01 17.63
N LEU A 113 -5.32 -1.54 17.09
CA LEU A 113 -5.01 -2.97 17.02
C LEU A 113 -3.62 -3.25 17.61
N PRO A 114 -3.45 -3.19 18.95
CA PRO A 114 -2.18 -3.41 19.60
C PRO A 114 -1.62 -4.80 19.31
N ALA A 115 -0.29 -4.91 19.17
CA ALA A 115 0.35 -6.21 19.05
C ALA A 115 0.32 -6.93 20.40
N THR A 116 -0.34 -8.09 20.44
CA THR A 116 -0.48 -8.93 21.64
C THR A 116 0.70 -9.88 21.85
N HIS A 117 1.45 -10.21 20.79
CA HIS A 117 2.55 -11.17 20.84
C HIS A 117 3.77 -10.69 20.04
N THR A 118 4.96 -11.09 20.49
CA THR A 118 6.20 -10.98 19.72
C THR A 118 6.22 -12.03 18.61
N LEU A 119 6.88 -11.73 17.49
CA LEU A 119 7.01 -12.68 16.38
C LEU A 119 7.94 -13.82 16.78
N LEU A 120 7.42 -15.04 16.80
CA LEU A 120 8.21 -16.27 16.92
C LEU A 120 9.07 -16.44 15.66
N HIS A 121 10.29 -16.94 15.81
CA HIS A 121 11.26 -17.16 14.72
C HIS A 121 11.76 -15.87 14.03
N SER A 122 11.70 -14.73 14.71
CA SER A 122 12.28 -13.46 14.23
C SER A 122 13.74 -13.55 13.84
N GLU A 123 14.49 -14.53 14.35
CA GLU A 123 15.92 -14.71 14.08
C GLU A 123 16.22 -15.40 12.74
N LEU A 124 15.26 -16.12 12.17
CA LEU A 124 15.49 -16.86 10.92
C LEU A 124 15.61 -15.89 9.73
N LEU A 125 16.70 -16.03 8.96
CA LEU A 125 16.96 -15.19 7.80
C LEU A 125 15.86 -15.32 6.74
N LEU A 126 15.38 -16.54 6.48
CA LEU A 126 14.31 -16.80 5.52
C LEU A 126 13.01 -16.10 5.91
N PHE A 127 12.67 -16.08 7.20
CA PHE A 127 11.51 -15.36 7.71
C PHE A 127 11.65 -13.84 7.50
N LYS A 128 12.82 -13.25 7.82
CA LYS A 128 13.08 -11.82 7.60
C LYS A 128 12.95 -11.45 6.12
N ILE A 129 13.56 -12.22 5.23
CA ILE A 129 13.49 -11.99 3.77
C ILE A 129 12.05 -12.10 3.29
N HIS A 130 11.32 -13.16 3.68
CA HIS A 130 9.90 -13.33 3.34
C HIS A 130 9.06 -12.12 3.79
N LEU A 131 9.25 -11.68 5.03
CA LEU A 131 8.52 -10.54 5.61
C LEU A 131 8.79 -9.25 4.82
N HIS A 132 10.05 -8.95 4.47
CA HIS A 132 10.40 -7.76 3.70
C HIS A 132 9.81 -7.78 2.29
N ILE A 133 9.91 -8.91 1.59
CA ILE A 133 9.33 -9.08 0.25
C ILE A 133 7.80 -8.94 0.32
N ALA A 134 7.17 -9.52 1.34
CA ALA A 134 5.73 -9.43 1.55
C ALA A 134 5.28 -7.97 1.76
N ILE A 135 5.89 -7.24 2.71
CA ILE A 135 5.52 -5.84 2.99
C ILE A 135 5.69 -4.99 1.73
N LEU A 136 6.78 -5.18 0.97
CA LEU A 136 7.01 -4.48 -0.29
C LEU A 136 5.97 -4.81 -1.36
N ALA A 137 5.56 -6.08 -1.49
CA ALA A 137 4.50 -6.49 -2.40
C ALA A 137 3.17 -5.81 -2.06
N TYR A 138 2.76 -5.84 -0.77
CA TYR A 138 1.54 -5.20 -0.30
C TYR A 138 1.56 -3.69 -0.56
N SER A 139 2.69 -3.02 -0.35
CA SER A 139 2.83 -1.59 -0.67
C SER A 139 2.66 -1.31 -2.17
N LEU A 140 3.27 -2.11 -3.07
CA LEU A 140 3.07 -1.93 -4.51
C LEU A 140 1.62 -2.13 -4.94
N PHE A 141 0.93 -3.15 -4.41
CA PHE A 141 -0.49 -3.34 -4.71
C PHE A 141 -1.39 -2.26 -4.10
N THR A 142 -0.98 -1.66 -2.98
CA THR A 142 -1.65 -0.48 -2.41
C THR A 142 -1.49 0.72 -3.34
N ILE A 143 -0.30 0.97 -3.88
CA ILE A 143 -0.09 2.01 -4.90
C ILE A 143 -0.97 1.71 -6.13
N ALA A 144 -0.97 0.47 -6.62
CA ALA A 144 -1.78 0.07 -7.78
C ALA A 144 -3.28 0.26 -7.54
N SER A 145 -3.79 -0.07 -6.35
CA SER A 145 -5.20 0.08 -6.02
C SER A 145 -5.61 1.54 -5.88
N LEU A 146 -4.81 2.37 -5.22
CA LEU A 146 -5.02 3.82 -5.15
C LEU A 146 -4.96 4.47 -6.54
N HIS A 147 -4.03 4.03 -7.39
CA HIS A 147 -3.92 4.47 -8.77
C HIS A 147 -5.14 4.06 -9.61
N ALA A 148 -5.63 2.83 -9.45
CA ALA A 148 -6.85 2.36 -10.09
C ALA A 148 -8.10 3.15 -9.64
N LEU A 149 -8.18 3.52 -8.35
CA LEU A 149 -9.24 4.40 -7.82
C LEU A 149 -9.15 5.80 -8.44
N LEU A 150 -7.95 6.37 -8.55
CA LEU A 150 -7.75 7.65 -9.22
C LEU A 150 -8.22 7.59 -10.68
N MET A 151 -7.82 6.56 -11.43
CA MET A 151 -8.30 6.35 -12.80
C MET A 151 -9.83 6.25 -12.87
N ALA A 152 -10.47 5.54 -11.94
CA ALA A 152 -11.93 5.43 -11.89
C ALA A 152 -12.61 6.78 -11.65
N LEU A 153 -12.03 7.63 -10.80
CA LEU A 153 -12.51 8.98 -10.56
C LEU A 153 -12.36 9.86 -11.79
N VAL A 154 -11.22 9.81 -12.48
CA VAL A 154 -10.95 10.54 -13.73
C VAL A 154 -11.94 10.13 -14.82
N GLU A 155 -12.15 8.83 -15.02
CA GLU A 155 -13.09 8.29 -16.02
C GLU A 155 -14.53 8.73 -15.75
N ARG A 156 -14.95 8.78 -14.47
CA ARG A 156 -16.28 9.24 -14.07
C ARG A 156 -16.49 10.74 -14.31
N HIS A 157 -15.45 11.56 -14.16
CA HIS A 157 -15.55 13.00 -14.39
C HIS A 157 -15.61 13.35 -15.89
N LEU A 158 -14.87 12.62 -16.73
CA LEU A 158 -14.91 12.78 -18.19
C LEU A 158 -16.30 12.53 -18.79
N HIS A 159 -17.09 11.62 -18.21
CA HIS A 159 -18.43 11.32 -18.71
C HIS A 159 -19.50 12.33 -18.27
N ASN A 160 -19.31 13.05 -17.17
CA ASN A 160 -20.41 13.71 -16.47
C ASN A 160 -20.33 15.26 -16.43
N ARG A 161 -19.19 15.90 -16.73
CA ARG A 161 -19.04 17.38 -16.63
C ARG A 161 -18.06 17.96 -17.66
N PRO A 162 -18.20 19.24 -18.07
CA PRO A 162 -17.19 19.93 -18.85
C PRO A 162 -15.86 19.94 -18.10
N LEU A 163 -14.78 19.63 -18.83
CA LEU A 163 -13.41 19.39 -18.36
C LEU A 163 -13.03 20.32 -17.19
N SER A 164 -13.02 19.77 -15.97
CA SER A 164 -12.48 20.49 -14.82
C SER A 164 -10.98 20.74 -15.03
N THR A 165 -10.46 21.84 -14.50
CA THR A 165 -9.03 22.20 -14.50
C THR A 165 -8.12 21.07 -13.99
N LEU A 166 -8.67 20.15 -13.19
CA LEU A 166 -8.06 18.91 -12.72
C LEU A 166 -7.59 17.99 -13.87
N LEU A 167 -8.44 17.76 -14.87
CA LEU A 167 -8.17 16.86 -16.01
C LEU A 167 -7.01 17.35 -16.91
N GLN A 168 -6.68 18.65 -16.84
CA GLN A 168 -5.59 19.23 -17.62
C GLN A 168 -4.20 19.00 -16.99
N ARG A 169 -4.12 18.70 -15.69
CA ARG A 169 -2.85 18.46 -14.98
C ARG A 169 -2.51 16.98 -14.85
N LEU A 170 -3.53 16.12 -14.84
CA LEU A 170 -3.28 14.68 -14.79
C LEU A 170 -2.73 14.18 -16.13
N PRO A 171 -1.83 13.17 -16.10
CA PRO A 171 -1.36 12.54 -17.32
C PRO A 171 -2.53 11.88 -18.06
N PRO A 172 -2.43 11.73 -19.40
CA PRO A 172 -3.45 11.05 -20.19
C PRO A 172 -3.81 9.68 -19.61
N LEU A 173 -5.08 9.28 -19.68
CA LEU A 173 -5.56 7.99 -19.15
C LEU A 173 -4.72 6.80 -19.65
N LEU A 174 -4.27 6.86 -20.91
CA LEU A 174 -3.39 5.85 -21.50
C LEU A 174 -2.07 5.73 -20.72
N THR A 175 -1.44 6.84 -20.38
CA THR A 175 -0.21 6.89 -19.58
C THR A 175 -0.46 6.34 -18.18
N MET A 176 -1.59 6.68 -17.55
CA MET A 176 -1.98 6.13 -16.26
C MET A 176 -2.14 4.61 -16.31
N GLU A 177 -2.74 4.06 -17.36
CA GLU A 177 -2.84 2.61 -17.56
C GLU A 177 -1.48 1.94 -17.74
N HIS A 178 -0.55 2.56 -18.47
CA HIS A 178 0.81 2.02 -18.62
C HIS A 178 1.54 1.96 -17.28
N LEU A 179 1.43 3.01 -16.46
CA LEU A 179 1.99 3.03 -15.11
C LEU A 179 1.34 1.97 -14.21
N LEU A 180 0.00 1.84 -14.25
CA LEU A 180 -0.71 0.84 -13.46
C LEU A 180 -0.16 -0.56 -13.71
N PHE A 181 -0.05 -0.97 -14.99
CA PHE A 181 0.41 -2.31 -15.29
C PHE A 181 1.91 -2.52 -15.06
N ARG A 182 2.72 -1.46 -15.13
CA ARG A 182 4.12 -1.53 -14.69
C ARG A 182 4.21 -1.83 -13.19
N ILE A 183 3.37 -1.18 -12.39
CA ILE A 183 3.29 -1.43 -10.94
C ILE A 183 2.72 -2.83 -10.67
N LEU A 184 1.68 -3.26 -11.38
CA LEU A 184 1.09 -4.60 -11.23
C LEU A 184 2.09 -5.71 -11.58
N TRP A 185 2.89 -5.56 -12.63
CA TRP A 185 3.94 -6.52 -12.97
C TRP A 185 4.99 -6.60 -11.86
N ALA A 186 5.47 -5.46 -11.35
CA ALA A 186 6.43 -5.45 -10.24
C ALA A 186 5.82 -6.08 -8.96
N GLY A 187 4.58 -5.73 -8.62
CA GLY A 187 3.85 -6.31 -7.49
C GLY A 187 3.63 -7.81 -7.64
N PHE A 188 3.28 -8.29 -8.84
CA PHE A 188 3.05 -9.70 -9.12
C PHE A 188 4.32 -10.54 -9.00
N THR A 189 5.47 -10.03 -9.47
CA THR A 189 6.77 -10.67 -9.24
C THR A 189 7.05 -10.80 -7.75
N LEU A 190 6.88 -9.72 -6.98
CA LEU A 190 7.09 -9.77 -5.52
C LEU A 190 6.08 -10.68 -4.81
N LEU A 191 4.82 -10.73 -5.25
CA LEU A 191 3.82 -11.65 -4.69
C LEU A 191 4.19 -13.11 -4.96
N THR A 192 4.69 -13.40 -6.16
CA THR A 192 5.16 -14.75 -6.51
C THR A 192 6.36 -15.13 -5.64
N LEU A 193 7.33 -14.23 -5.46
CA LEU A 193 8.44 -14.43 -4.53
C LEU A 193 7.97 -14.59 -3.08
N THR A 194 6.94 -13.86 -2.67
CA THR A 194 6.34 -13.98 -1.34
C THR A 194 5.71 -15.36 -1.14
N LEU A 195 4.98 -15.88 -2.13
CA LEU A 195 4.39 -17.21 -2.07
C LEU A 195 5.46 -18.30 -2.03
N VAL A 196 6.47 -18.22 -2.92
CA VAL A 196 7.57 -19.20 -2.96
C VAL A 196 8.36 -19.20 -1.65
N SER A 197 8.79 -18.03 -1.17
CA SER A 197 9.50 -17.93 0.12
C SER A 197 8.64 -18.36 1.30
N GLY A 198 7.32 -18.12 1.24
CA GLY A 198 6.38 -18.59 2.24
C GLY A 198 6.23 -20.11 2.27
N MET A 199 6.27 -20.75 1.10
CA MET A 199 6.25 -22.21 1.00
C MET A 199 7.53 -22.84 1.57
N LEU A 200 8.69 -22.27 1.23
CA LEU A 200 9.99 -22.72 1.76
C LEU A 200 10.05 -22.59 3.29
N PHE A 201 9.61 -21.45 3.83
CA PHE A 201 9.52 -21.25 5.28
C PHE A 201 8.54 -22.22 5.95
N SER A 202 7.39 -22.48 5.31
CA SER A 202 6.41 -23.46 5.81
C SER A 202 6.98 -24.87 5.87
N GLU A 203 7.76 -25.27 4.87
CA GLU A 203 8.44 -26.56 4.83
C GLU A 203 9.49 -26.69 5.93
N GLU A 204 10.29 -25.65 6.16
CA GLU A 204 11.34 -25.64 7.19
C GLU A 204 10.76 -25.75 8.62
N ILE A 205 9.66 -25.04 8.90
CA ILE A 205 9.07 -25.02 10.25
C ILE A 205 8.12 -26.20 10.50
N PHE A 206 7.32 -26.58 9.50
CA PHE A 206 6.21 -27.50 9.69
C PHE A 206 6.35 -28.81 8.88
N GLY A 207 7.41 -28.99 8.10
CA GLY A 207 7.61 -30.17 7.26
C GLY A 207 6.64 -30.26 6.08
N GLN A 208 5.87 -29.21 5.79
CA GLN A 208 4.91 -29.16 4.68
C GLN A 208 5.02 -27.83 3.94
N ALA A 209 5.32 -27.89 2.65
CA ALA A 209 5.49 -26.70 1.81
C ALA A 209 4.20 -25.86 1.68
N LEU A 210 3.02 -26.47 1.69
CA LEU A 210 1.76 -25.75 1.54
C LEU A 210 0.77 -26.12 2.64
N GLN A 211 0.76 -25.33 3.71
CA GLN A 211 -0.31 -25.37 4.69
C GLN A 211 -1.52 -24.56 4.20
N PHE A 212 -2.64 -25.25 4.02
CA PHE A 212 -3.91 -24.64 3.66
C PHE A 212 -4.50 -23.87 4.84
N SER A 213 -4.03 -22.63 5.01
CA SER A 213 -4.60 -21.64 5.92
C SER A 213 -5.46 -20.64 5.15
N HIS A 214 -6.35 -19.92 5.85
CA HIS A 214 -7.10 -18.80 5.27
C HIS A 214 -6.18 -17.77 4.61
N LYS A 215 -5.02 -17.50 5.23
CA LYS A 215 -3.98 -16.61 4.68
C LYS A 215 -3.45 -17.13 3.34
N THR A 216 -3.07 -18.41 3.27
CA THR A 216 -2.55 -19.04 2.04
C THR A 216 -3.61 -19.05 0.94
N LEU A 217 -4.86 -19.38 1.27
CA LEU A 217 -5.96 -19.42 0.33
C LEU A 217 -6.21 -18.06 -0.33
N PHE A 218 -6.39 -17.00 0.48
CA PHE A 218 -6.62 -15.66 -0.06
C PHE A 218 -5.41 -15.11 -0.81
N ALA A 219 -4.18 -15.46 -0.41
CA ALA A 219 -2.98 -15.09 -1.14
C ALA A 219 -2.94 -15.76 -2.54
N LEU A 220 -3.30 -17.05 -2.64
CA LEU A 220 -3.41 -17.76 -3.91
C LEU A 220 -4.55 -17.21 -4.79
N ILE A 221 -5.70 -16.87 -4.21
CA ILE A 221 -6.81 -16.22 -4.93
C ILE A 221 -6.35 -14.87 -5.49
N SER A 222 -5.71 -14.03 -4.67
CA SER A 222 -5.17 -12.74 -5.11
C SER A 222 -4.16 -12.92 -6.24
N TRP A 223 -3.23 -13.87 -6.09
CA TRP A 223 -2.26 -14.22 -7.13
C TRP A 223 -2.94 -14.63 -8.43
N GLY A 224 -3.97 -15.48 -8.37
CA GLY A 224 -4.75 -15.91 -9.54
C GLY A 224 -5.49 -14.75 -10.21
N ILE A 225 -6.07 -13.83 -9.43
CA ILE A 225 -6.73 -12.62 -9.96
C ILE A 225 -5.72 -11.74 -10.70
N TYR A 226 -4.54 -11.50 -10.13
CA TYR A 226 -3.51 -10.69 -10.79
C TYR A 226 -2.90 -11.40 -12.00
N ALA A 227 -2.68 -12.72 -11.94
CA ALA A 227 -2.25 -13.50 -13.09
C ALA A 227 -3.27 -13.42 -14.24
N ALA A 228 -4.56 -13.57 -13.94
CA ALA A 228 -5.63 -13.43 -14.93
C ALA A 228 -5.71 -12.01 -15.51
N LEU A 229 -5.54 -10.97 -14.69
CA LEU A 229 -5.50 -9.59 -15.16
C LEU A 229 -4.31 -9.33 -16.11
N LEU A 230 -3.11 -9.74 -15.71
CA LEU A 230 -1.90 -9.56 -16.51
C LEU A 230 -1.98 -10.37 -17.81
N GLY A 231 -2.36 -11.65 -17.73
CA GLY A 231 -2.58 -12.50 -18.90
C GLY A 231 -3.70 -11.99 -19.81
N GLY A 232 -4.81 -11.55 -19.22
CA GLY A 232 -5.95 -10.99 -19.94
C GLY A 232 -5.65 -9.68 -20.64
N ARG A 233 -4.72 -8.86 -20.12
CA ARG A 233 -4.18 -7.72 -20.87
C ARG A 233 -3.42 -8.16 -22.12
N HIS A 234 -2.57 -9.19 -22.01
CA HIS A 234 -1.76 -9.65 -23.14
C HIS A 234 -2.57 -10.37 -24.21
N ILE A 235 -3.56 -11.18 -23.81
CA ILE A 235 -4.33 -12.04 -24.73
C ILE A 235 -5.56 -11.30 -25.27
N TYR A 236 -6.33 -10.66 -24.38
CA TYR A 236 -7.64 -10.08 -24.72
C TYR A 236 -7.63 -8.55 -24.75
N GLY A 237 -6.49 -7.91 -24.44
CA GLY A 237 -6.41 -6.45 -24.39
C GLY A 237 -7.25 -5.83 -23.26
N TRP A 238 -7.38 -6.50 -22.10
CA TRP A 238 -8.11 -5.94 -20.95
C TRP A 238 -7.54 -4.60 -20.48
N ARG A 239 -8.39 -3.57 -20.47
CA ARG A 239 -8.06 -2.17 -20.15
C ARG A 239 -9.22 -1.47 -19.43
N GLY A 240 -9.02 -0.22 -19.03
CA GLY A 240 -10.02 0.66 -18.42
C GLY A 240 -10.71 0.04 -17.21
N ARG A 241 -12.05 0.04 -17.22
CA ARG A 241 -12.89 -0.49 -16.13
C ARG A 241 -12.59 -1.92 -15.75
N THR A 242 -12.26 -2.77 -16.72
CA THR A 242 -11.91 -4.17 -16.44
C THR A 242 -10.63 -4.20 -15.61
N ALA A 243 -9.57 -3.50 -16.04
CA ALA A 243 -8.32 -3.45 -15.29
C ALA A 243 -8.50 -2.88 -13.88
N ILE A 244 -9.32 -1.84 -13.72
CA ILE A 244 -9.66 -1.25 -12.42
C ILE A 244 -10.33 -2.29 -11.52
N ARG A 245 -11.41 -2.95 -11.99
CA ARG A 245 -12.16 -3.93 -11.20
C ARG A 245 -11.28 -5.09 -10.74
N TRP A 246 -10.52 -5.69 -11.66
CA TRP A 246 -9.62 -6.79 -11.33
C TRP A 246 -8.50 -6.37 -10.36
N THR A 247 -7.95 -5.16 -10.52
CA THR A 247 -6.94 -4.62 -9.58
C THR A 247 -7.50 -4.49 -8.17
N LEU A 248 -8.70 -3.91 -8.03
CA LEU A 248 -9.34 -3.71 -6.73
C LEU A 248 -9.80 -5.04 -6.11
N SER A 249 -10.34 -5.97 -6.90
CA SER A 249 -10.70 -7.31 -6.43
C SER A 249 -9.48 -8.11 -5.95
N GLY A 250 -8.37 -8.04 -6.68
CA GLY A 250 -7.12 -8.70 -6.30
C GLY A 250 -6.55 -8.12 -5.00
N PHE A 251 -6.65 -6.81 -4.83
CA PHE A 251 -6.19 -6.12 -3.63
C PHE A 251 -7.08 -6.46 -2.42
N ALA A 252 -8.40 -6.52 -2.61
CA ALA A 252 -9.33 -6.94 -1.56
C ALA A 252 -9.06 -8.37 -1.10
N ALA A 253 -8.83 -9.30 -2.03
CA ALA A 253 -8.41 -10.67 -1.69
C ALA A 253 -7.06 -10.68 -0.94
N LEU A 254 -6.11 -9.85 -1.35
CA LEU A 254 -4.80 -9.75 -0.68
C LEU A 254 -4.94 -9.23 0.76
N LEU A 255 -5.78 -8.20 0.98
CA LEU A 255 -6.07 -7.69 2.33
C LEU A 255 -6.69 -8.77 3.22
N MET A 256 -7.60 -9.59 2.68
CA MET A 256 -8.19 -10.72 3.40
C MET A 256 -7.15 -11.80 3.76
N ALA A 257 -6.08 -11.97 2.98
CA ALA A 257 -5.01 -12.90 3.34
C ALA A 257 -4.30 -12.49 4.63
N TYR A 258 -4.05 -11.19 4.81
CA TYR A 258 -3.34 -10.70 6.00
C TYR A 258 -4.27 -10.42 7.19
N ILE A 259 -5.41 -9.78 6.95
CA ILE A 259 -6.38 -9.38 8.00
C ILE A 259 -7.27 -10.56 8.39
N GLY A 260 -7.68 -11.40 7.43
CA GLY A 260 -8.70 -12.42 7.61
C GLY A 260 -8.33 -13.49 8.64
N SER A 261 -7.05 -13.90 8.74
CA SER A 261 -6.65 -14.89 9.74
C SER A 261 -6.74 -14.36 11.17
N LYS A 262 -6.38 -13.09 11.40
CA LYS A 262 -6.43 -12.46 12.72
C LYS A 262 -7.84 -11.98 13.08
N PHE A 263 -8.60 -11.44 12.13
CA PHE A 263 -9.99 -11.04 12.35
C PHE A 263 -10.89 -12.23 12.70
N VAL A 264 -10.76 -13.36 11.98
CA VAL A 264 -11.57 -14.55 12.29
C VAL A 264 -11.18 -15.15 13.64
N LEU A 265 -9.88 -15.19 13.97
CA LEU A 265 -9.41 -15.75 15.24
C LEU A 265 -9.74 -14.82 16.44
N GLU A 266 -9.35 -13.55 16.39
CA GLU A 266 -9.48 -12.63 17.52
C GLU A 266 -10.91 -12.10 17.71
N ILE A 267 -11.67 -11.84 16.63
CA ILE A 267 -12.99 -11.18 16.73
C ILE A 267 -14.15 -12.18 16.61
N LEU A 268 -14.01 -13.22 15.79
CA LEU A 268 -15.08 -14.20 15.53
C LEU A 268 -14.99 -15.42 16.45
N LEU A 269 -13.77 -15.82 16.83
CA LEU A 269 -13.53 -16.97 17.71
C LEU A 269 -13.07 -16.58 19.13
N GLY A 270 -12.77 -15.30 19.37
CA GLY A 270 -12.38 -14.78 20.68
C GLY A 270 -11.08 -15.36 21.23
N ARG A 271 -10.14 -15.74 20.36
CA ARG A 271 -8.86 -16.37 20.72
C ARG A 271 -7.68 -15.70 20.02
#